data_AF-A0AAE3R7L7-F1
#
_entry.id   AF-A0AAE3R7L7-F1
#
_cell.length_a   1.000
_cell.length_b   1.000
_cell.length_c   1.000
_cell.angle_alpha   90.00
_cell.angle_beta   90.00
_cell.angle_gamma   90.00
#
_symmetry.space_group_name_H-M   'P 1'
#
loop_
_entity.id
_entity.type
_entity.pdbx_description
1 polymer ?
#
loop_
_entity_poly.entity_id
_entity_poly.type
_entity_poly.pdbx_seq_one_letter_code
_entity_poly.pdbx_strand_id
1 'polypeptide(L)'
;MSCKGSTEHYDWKVSKYKYVKAYVIPDHLACLCFVDEMRKKEFIARLDSTQNKLLPDKILSEKQIREIETLFTKTSEDDMYGMGADCFNPRHAIVYYDDQHRPTNALLVCFECGRIEAFPNTQENLNFYTDNFRSFFEKLGLPVFDNPIEYEAYIDSLKTLKKTKK
;
A
#
# COMPACT_ATOMS: atom_id res chain seq x y z
N MET A 1 31.94 12.26 15.16
CA MET A 1 30.79 11.84 15.98
C MET A 1 30.01 10.83 15.17
N SER A 2 30.07 9.56 15.55
CA SER A 2 29.42 8.45 14.84
C SER A 2 27.97 8.41 15.26
N CYS A 3 27.03 8.72 14.36
CA CYS A 3 25.62 8.44 14.59
C CYS A 3 25.48 6.92 14.57
N LYS A 4 25.42 6.30 15.76
CA LYS A 4 24.94 4.93 15.90
C LYS A 4 23.43 4.99 15.66
N GLY A 5 23.01 4.78 14.42
CA GLY A 5 21.61 4.50 14.13
C GLY A 5 21.27 3.18 14.82
N SER A 6 20.39 3.23 15.81
CA SER A 6 19.73 2.04 16.32
C SER A 6 18.91 1.46 15.17
N THR A 7 19.27 0.28 14.68
CA THR A 7 18.43 -0.54 13.81
C THR A 7 17.23 -1.05 14.60
N GLU A 8 16.25 -0.18 14.84
CA GLU A 8 14.95 -0.58 15.34
C GLU A 8 14.18 -1.22 14.18
N HIS A 9 14.31 -2.55 14.06
CA HIS A 9 13.48 -3.35 13.17
C HIS A 9 12.00 -3.07 13.46
N TYR A 10 11.23 -2.68 12.45
CA TYR A 10 9.78 -2.54 12.57
C TYR A 10 9.16 -3.89 12.94
N ASP A 11 8.74 -4.03 14.19
CA ASP A 11 8.03 -5.22 14.64
C ASP A 11 6.54 -5.07 14.35
N TRP A 12 6.16 -5.44 13.13
CA TRP A 12 4.75 -5.53 12.69
C TRP A 12 3.89 -6.37 13.67
N LYS A 13 4.50 -7.28 14.45
CA LYS A 13 3.81 -8.09 15.46
C LYS A 13 3.35 -7.30 16.68
N VAL A 14 3.80 -6.06 16.86
CA VAL A 14 3.41 -5.22 18.02
C VAL A 14 1.97 -4.70 17.87
N SER A 15 1.45 -4.65 16.64
CA SER A 15 0.09 -4.18 16.40
C SER A 15 -0.93 -5.32 16.45
N LYS A 16 -1.89 -5.24 17.38
CA LYS A 16 -3.06 -6.12 17.36
C LYS A 16 -3.94 -5.73 16.17
N TYR A 17 -4.08 -6.62 15.19
CA TYR A 17 -5.05 -6.48 14.10
C TYR A 17 -6.06 -7.63 14.15
N LYS A 18 -7.28 -7.35 13.66
CA LYS A 18 -8.37 -8.31 13.50
C LYS A 18 -8.43 -8.85 12.08
N TYR A 19 -8.18 -8.01 11.09
CA TYR A 19 -8.16 -8.39 9.68
C TYR A 19 -7.26 -7.44 8.86
N VAL A 20 -6.96 -7.85 7.63
CA VAL A 20 -6.12 -7.09 6.71
C VAL A 20 -6.83 -7.01 5.36
N LYS A 21 -6.76 -5.86 4.70
CA LYS A 21 -7.29 -5.65 3.35
C LYS A 21 -6.23 -5.09 2.42
N ALA A 22 -6.20 -5.60 1.19
CA ALA A 22 -5.48 -5.00 0.09
C ALA A 22 -6.42 -4.13 -0.74
N TYR A 23 -5.92 -3.00 -1.24
CA TYR A 23 -6.67 -1.97 -1.95
C TYR A 23 -5.96 -1.54 -3.22
N VAL A 24 -6.75 -1.24 -4.25
CA VAL A 24 -6.40 -0.23 -5.24
C VAL A 24 -6.89 1.13 -4.73
N ILE A 25 -6.04 2.15 -4.78
CA ILE A 25 -6.27 3.47 -4.18
C ILE A 25 -6.63 4.50 -5.27
N PRO A 26 -7.51 5.48 -4.97
CA PRO A 26 -7.75 6.59 -5.86
C PRO A 26 -6.55 7.53 -6.01
N ASP A 27 -6.17 7.86 -7.25
CA ASP A 27 -5.03 8.75 -7.56
C ASP A 27 -5.13 10.14 -6.90
N HIS A 28 -6.33 10.73 -6.82
CA HIS A 28 -6.55 12.01 -6.11
C HIS A 28 -6.26 11.94 -4.60
N LEU A 29 -6.23 10.75 -4.02
CA LEU A 29 -5.87 10.53 -2.61
C LEU A 29 -4.40 10.15 -2.44
N ALA A 30 -3.73 9.66 -3.48
CA ALA A 30 -2.33 9.30 -3.44
C ALA A 30 -1.41 10.55 -3.34
N CYS A 31 -1.88 11.71 -3.81
CA CYS A 31 -1.26 13.02 -3.50
C CYS A 31 -1.25 13.38 -2.00
N LEU A 32 -2.11 12.76 -1.17
CA LEU A 32 -2.12 12.97 0.29
C LEU A 32 -1.04 12.14 1.00
N CYS A 33 -0.28 11.31 0.29
CA CYS A 33 0.83 10.57 0.89
C CYS A 33 2.08 11.45 1.13
N PHE A 34 2.12 12.66 0.54
CA PHE A 34 3.19 13.64 0.73
C PHE A 34 3.00 14.58 1.93
N VAL A 35 1.94 14.41 2.72
CA VAL A 35 1.62 15.26 3.87
C VAL A 35 1.82 14.51 5.18
N ASP A 36 1.90 15.28 6.28
CA ASP A 36 2.21 14.81 7.63
C ASP A 36 1.46 13.52 8.07
N GLU A 37 1.99 12.84 9.09
CA GLU A 37 1.44 11.56 9.58
C GLU A 37 -0.05 11.62 9.94
N MET A 38 -0.57 12.78 10.39
CA MET A 38 -2.00 12.91 10.72
C MET A 38 -2.84 12.80 9.45
N ARG A 39 -2.44 13.48 8.37
CA ARG A 39 -3.15 13.38 7.08
C ARG A 39 -3.02 11.99 6.46
N LYS A 40 -1.88 11.31 6.63
CA LYS A 40 -1.70 9.90 6.22
C LYS A 40 -2.67 8.97 6.97
N LYS A 41 -2.84 9.17 8.28
CA LYS A 41 -3.80 8.41 9.11
C LYS A 41 -5.25 8.64 8.68
N GLU A 42 -5.64 9.90 8.47
CA GLU A 42 -6.97 10.26 7.98
C GLU A 42 -7.25 9.67 6.60
N PHE A 43 -6.25 9.68 5.71
CA PHE A 43 -6.33 9.07 4.40
C PHE A 43 -6.59 7.56 4.49
N ILE A 44 -5.78 6.83 5.26
CA ILE A 44 -5.94 5.37 5.42
C ILE A 44 -7.32 5.05 6.03
N ALA A 45 -7.78 5.86 6.99
CA ALA A 45 -9.12 5.70 7.57
C ALA A 45 -10.25 5.90 6.56
N ARG A 46 -10.02 6.66 5.49
CA ARG A 46 -10.98 6.91 4.42
C ARG A 46 -10.97 5.86 3.30
N LEU A 47 -9.97 4.97 3.24
CA LEU A 47 -9.89 3.95 2.17
C LEU A 47 -11.13 3.07 2.10
N ASP A 48 -11.71 2.69 3.24
CA ASP A 48 -12.92 1.86 3.29
C ASP A 48 -14.24 2.66 3.14
N SER A 49 -14.15 3.96 2.81
CA SER A 49 -15.34 4.81 2.62
C SER A 49 -16.11 4.48 1.33
N THR A 50 -17.40 4.82 1.31
CA THR A 50 -18.31 4.53 0.19
C THR A 50 -17.90 5.15 -1.14
N GLN A 51 -17.13 6.24 -1.13
CA GLN A 51 -16.61 6.88 -2.34
C GLN A 51 -15.55 6.01 -3.04
N ASN A 52 -14.87 5.15 -2.29
CA ASN A 52 -13.82 4.27 -2.79
C ASN A 52 -14.30 2.87 -3.20
N LYS A 53 -15.58 2.52 -2.95
CA LYS A 53 -16.22 1.27 -3.42
C LYS A 53 -16.24 1.09 -4.95
N LEU A 54 -15.77 2.06 -5.71
CA LEU A 54 -15.51 1.90 -7.14
C LEU A 54 -14.31 1.00 -7.39
N LEU A 55 -13.29 1.08 -6.54
CA LEU A 55 -12.05 0.35 -6.68
C LEU A 55 -12.13 -1.02 -6.01
N PRO A 56 -11.44 -2.03 -6.56
CA PRO A 56 -11.42 -3.35 -5.96
C PRO A 56 -10.60 -3.35 -4.67
N ASP A 57 -11.10 -4.08 -3.68
CA ASP A 57 -10.41 -4.42 -2.45
C ASP A 57 -10.50 -5.93 -2.19
N LYS A 58 -9.63 -6.44 -1.32
CA LYS A 58 -9.60 -7.85 -0.96
C LYS A 58 -9.26 -8.03 0.51
N ILE A 59 -10.15 -8.66 1.28
CA ILE A 59 -9.81 -9.18 2.61
C ILE A 59 -8.83 -10.34 2.45
N LEU A 60 -7.73 -10.27 3.18
CA LEU A 60 -6.66 -11.25 3.11
C LEU A 60 -6.89 -12.41 4.08
N SER A 61 -6.59 -13.62 3.60
CA SER A 61 -6.48 -14.81 4.44
C SER A 61 -5.20 -14.81 5.26
N GLU A 62 -5.16 -15.60 6.34
CA GLU A 62 -3.96 -15.76 7.17
C GLU A 62 -2.73 -16.18 6.34
N LYS A 63 -2.90 -17.03 5.33
CA LYS A 63 -1.82 -17.45 4.43
C LYS A 63 -1.26 -16.27 3.64
N GLN A 64 -2.13 -15.40 3.12
CA GLN A 64 -1.71 -14.21 2.36
C GLN A 64 -1.04 -13.17 3.27
N ILE A 65 -1.53 -13.04 4.51
CA ILE A 65 -0.92 -12.17 5.52
C ILE A 65 0.51 -12.62 5.83
N ARG A 66 0.72 -13.94 6.04
CA ARG A 66 2.06 -14.50 6.24
C ARG A 66 2.97 -14.36 5.02
N GLU A 67 2.42 -14.42 3.81
CA GLU A 67 3.18 -14.17 2.58
C GLU A 67 3.74 -12.74 2.59
N ILE A 68 2.91 -11.74 2.88
CA ILE A 68 3.33 -10.34 3.01
C ILE A 68 4.44 -10.21 4.06
N GLU A 69 4.22 -10.71 5.28
CA GLU A 69 5.20 -10.65 6.37
C GLU A 69 6.56 -11.27 5.98
N THR A 70 6.54 -12.32 5.15
CA THR A 70 7.75 -12.94 4.61
C THR A 70 8.44 -12.04 3.58
N LEU A 71 7.68 -11.31 2.75
CA LEU A 71 8.24 -10.35 1.79
C LEU A 71 8.99 -9.21 2.49
N PHE A 72 8.54 -8.80 3.68
CA PHE A 72 9.22 -7.78 4.50
C PHE A 72 10.53 -8.24 5.11
N THR A 73 10.65 -9.51 5.47
CA THR A 73 11.82 -10.02 6.21
C THR A 73 12.98 -10.43 5.30
N LYS A 74 12.74 -10.55 3.99
CA LYS A 74 13.69 -11.08 3.01
C LYS A 74 14.46 -10.03 2.22
N THR A 75 14.18 -8.76 2.45
CA THR A 75 14.76 -7.65 1.67
C THR A 75 16.08 -7.23 2.28
N SER A 76 17.17 -7.58 1.58
CA SER A 76 18.56 -7.24 1.93
C SER A 76 18.95 -5.84 1.46
N GLU A 77 19.91 -5.21 2.16
CA GLU A 77 20.48 -3.90 1.83
C GLU A 77 21.10 -3.85 0.41
N ASP A 78 21.55 -5.00 -0.13
CA ASP A 78 22.21 -5.13 -1.44
C ASP A 78 21.25 -4.98 -2.65
N ASP A 79 19.94 -4.94 -2.41
CA ASP A 79 18.90 -4.96 -3.44
C ASP A 79 18.36 -3.55 -3.79
N MET A 80 19.05 -2.50 -3.34
CA MET A 80 18.70 -1.10 -3.58
C MET A 80 18.96 -0.65 -5.04
N TYR A 81 18.09 -1.04 -5.96
CA TYR A 81 18.04 -0.46 -7.31
C TYR A 81 16.68 0.18 -7.58
N GLY A 82 16.50 1.41 -7.10
CA GLY A 82 15.41 2.28 -7.51
C GLY A 82 15.97 3.57 -8.10
N MET A 83 16.15 3.63 -9.42
CA MET A 83 16.20 4.91 -10.12
C MET A 83 14.77 5.48 -10.11
N GLY A 84 14.36 6.00 -8.95
CA GLY A 84 13.00 6.46 -8.71
C GLY A 84 12.75 7.79 -9.41
N ALA A 85 11.64 7.89 -10.13
CA ALA A 85 11.01 9.18 -10.39
C ALA A 85 10.83 9.95 -9.06
N ASP A 86 10.85 11.29 -9.11
CA ASP A 86 10.77 12.15 -7.93
C ASP A 86 9.44 12.04 -7.15
N CYS A 87 8.42 11.36 -7.70
CA CYS A 87 7.08 11.27 -7.11
C CYS A 87 6.75 9.89 -6.53
N PHE A 88 6.31 9.87 -5.26
CA PHE A 88 5.65 8.73 -4.62
C PHE A 88 4.12 8.85 -4.74
N ASN A 89 3.54 8.21 -5.75
CA ASN A 89 2.10 8.23 -6.00
C ASN A 89 1.50 6.82 -5.79
N PRO A 90 1.27 6.38 -4.54
CA PRO A 90 0.87 5.01 -4.27
C PRO A 90 -0.57 4.74 -4.70
N ARG A 91 -0.72 3.85 -5.68
CA ARG A 91 -2.04 3.39 -6.16
C ARG A 91 -2.47 2.08 -5.52
N HIS A 92 -1.69 1.56 -4.58
CA HIS A 92 -1.88 0.26 -3.96
C HIS A 92 -1.60 0.35 -2.47
N ALA A 93 -2.45 -0.29 -1.66
CA ALA A 93 -2.23 -0.37 -0.22
C ALA A 93 -2.56 -1.74 0.35
N ILE A 94 -1.92 -2.06 1.46
CA ILE A 94 -2.31 -3.14 2.37
C ILE A 94 -2.54 -2.47 3.73
N VAL A 95 -3.74 -2.61 4.28
CA VAL A 95 -4.14 -1.93 5.52
C VAL A 95 -4.58 -2.96 6.55
N TYR A 96 -4.05 -2.82 7.76
CA TYR A 96 -4.35 -3.62 8.93
C TYR A 96 -5.40 -2.91 9.76
N TYR A 97 -6.43 -3.63 10.21
CA TYR A 97 -7.55 -3.07 10.96
C TYR A 97 -7.69 -3.75 12.30
N ASP A 98 -8.05 -2.99 13.34
CA ASP A 98 -8.47 -3.54 14.63
C ASP A 98 -9.92 -4.07 14.59
N ASP A 99 -10.41 -4.56 15.74
CA ASP A 99 -11.77 -5.07 15.89
C ASP A 99 -12.85 -3.97 15.81
N GLN A 100 -12.47 -2.70 15.97
CA GLN A 100 -13.34 -1.55 15.74
C GLN A 100 -13.25 -1.01 14.31
N HIS A 101 -12.63 -1.76 13.37
CA HIS A 101 -12.45 -1.38 11.96
C HIS A 101 -11.63 -0.09 11.78
N ARG A 102 -10.77 0.24 12.74
CA ARG A 102 -9.85 1.38 12.65
C ARG A 102 -8.52 0.89 12.09
N PRO A 103 -7.90 1.63 11.16
CA PRO A 103 -6.60 1.25 10.65
C PRO A 103 -5.54 1.37 11.74
N THR A 104 -4.77 0.31 11.93
CA THR A 104 -3.66 0.24 12.88
C THR A 104 -2.32 0.46 12.18
N ASN A 105 -2.17 -0.11 10.98
CA ASN A 105 -1.00 0.10 10.12
C ASN A 105 -1.41 0.05 8.66
N ALA A 106 -0.54 0.59 7.80
CA ALA A 106 -0.67 0.43 6.36
C ALA A 106 0.68 0.34 5.68
N LEU A 107 0.65 -0.29 4.51
CA LEU A 107 1.72 -0.33 3.55
C LEU A 107 1.19 0.32 2.29
N LEU A 108 1.86 1.38 1.84
CA LEU A 108 1.53 2.09 0.63
C LEU A 108 2.57 1.72 -0.41
N VAL A 109 2.12 1.26 -1.57
CA VAL A 109 2.97 0.72 -2.63
C VAL A 109 2.80 1.56 -3.88
N CYS A 110 3.91 2.05 -4.42
CA CYS A 110 3.96 2.75 -5.70
C CYS A 110 4.84 1.95 -6.67
N PHE A 111 4.19 1.19 -7.55
CA PHE A 111 4.91 0.40 -8.57
C PHE A 111 5.57 1.26 -9.65
N GLU A 112 5.08 2.49 -9.87
CA GLU A 112 5.66 3.46 -10.81
C GLU A 112 7.08 3.89 -10.41
N CYS A 113 7.30 4.23 -9.13
CA CYS A 113 8.63 4.65 -8.65
C CYS A 113 9.38 3.55 -7.87
N GLY A 114 8.77 2.37 -7.70
CA GLY A 114 9.39 1.24 -7.00
C GLY A 114 9.43 1.39 -5.47
N ARG A 115 8.75 2.39 -4.89
CA ARG A 115 8.82 2.68 -3.45
C ARG A 115 7.66 2.07 -2.67
N ILE A 116 7.94 1.69 -1.43
CA ILE A 116 6.94 1.25 -0.45
C ILE A 116 7.14 2.03 0.84
N GLU A 117 6.06 2.54 1.41
CA GLU A 117 6.08 3.22 2.69
C GLU A 117 5.17 2.54 3.71
N ALA A 118 5.65 2.41 4.95
CA ALA A 118 4.86 1.94 6.07
C ALA A 118 4.21 3.10 6.84
N PHE A 119 3.16 2.79 7.60
CA PHE A 119 2.48 3.68 8.53
C PHE A 119 1.99 2.89 9.75
N PRO A 120 2.08 3.42 11.00
CA PRO A 120 2.81 4.63 11.40
C PRO A 120 4.31 4.47 11.15
N ASN A 121 4.99 5.60 10.87
CA ASN A 121 6.29 5.61 10.21
C ASN A 121 7.35 4.84 11.01
N THR A 122 8.06 3.92 10.36
CA THR A 122 9.43 3.61 10.76
C THR A 122 10.35 4.35 9.85
N GLN A 123 11.22 5.14 10.45
CA GLN A 123 12.28 5.86 9.78
C GLN A 123 13.09 4.87 8.94
N GLU A 124 12.73 4.75 7.66
CA GLU A 124 13.54 4.40 6.51
C GLU A 124 12.58 4.03 5.38
N ASN A 125 12.73 4.70 4.24
CA ASN A 125 12.08 4.29 3.00
C ASN A 125 12.53 2.85 2.75
N LEU A 126 11.60 1.91 2.89
CA LEU A 126 11.89 0.53 2.60
C LEU A 126 11.87 0.38 1.08
N ASN A 127 13.05 0.54 0.47
CA ASN A 127 13.25 0.29 -0.96
C ASN A 127 13.19 -1.21 -1.19
N PHE A 128 11.97 -1.75 -1.22
CA PHE A 128 11.72 -3.15 -1.43
C PHE A 128 11.64 -3.47 -2.92
N TYR A 129 12.01 -4.71 -3.26
CA TYR A 129 11.68 -5.32 -4.53
C TYR A 129 10.16 -5.30 -4.78
N THR A 130 9.69 -4.34 -5.58
CA THR A 130 8.27 -4.21 -5.92
C THR A 130 7.74 -5.39 -6.71
N ASP A 131 8.58 -6.19 -7.39
CA ASP A 131 8.12 -7.32 -8.20
C ASP A 131 7.44 -8.43 -7.37
N ASN A 132 7.90 -8.64 -6.14
CA ASN A 132 7.27 -9.59 -5.22
C ASN A 132 5.88 -9.08 -4.78
N PHE A 133 5.76 -7.78 -4.51
CA PHE A 133 4.48 -7.16 -4.22
C PHE A 133 3.56 -7.16 -5.45
N ARG A 134 4.08 -6.92 -6.66
CA ARG A 134 3.33 -7.00 -7.91
C ARG A 134 2.69 -8.37 -8.04
N SER A 135 3.52 -9.41 -7.95
CA SER A 135 3.08 -10.80 -8.02
C SER A 135 2.03 -11.12 -6.96
N PHE A 136 2.18 -10.56 -5.76
CA PHE A 136 1.20 -10.71 -4.68
C PHE A 136 -0.15 -10.08 -5.06
N PHE A 137 -0.18 -8.82 -5.49
CA PHE A 137 -1.42 -8.14 -5.89
C PHE A 137 -2.10 -8.83 -7.08
N GLU A 138 -1.34 -9.27 -8.08
CA GLU A 138 -1.87 -10.03 -9.23
C GLU A 138 -2.52 -11.34 -8.80
N LYS A 139 -1.90 -12.11 -7.88
CA LYS A 139 -2.50 -13.34 -7.31
C LYS A 139 -3.79 -13.07 -6.56
N LEU A 140 -3.98 -11.87 -6.00
CA LEU A 140 -5.25 -11.47 -5.38
C LEU A 140 -6.34 -11.16 -6.41
N GLY A 141 -6.00 -11.09 -7.70
CA GLY A 141 -6.87 -10.59 -8.75
C GLY A 141 -7.04 -9.08 -8.73
N LEU A 142 -6.12 -8.35 -8.09
CA LEU A 142 -6.11 -6.89 -8.08
C LEU A 142 -5.23 -6.37 -9.22
N PRO A 143 -5.68 -5.38 -10.00
CA PRO A 143 -4.87 -4.81 -11.06
C PRO A 143 -3.67 -4.04 -10.48
N VAL A 144 -2.53 -4.17 -11.14
CA VAL A 144 -1.30 -3.45 -10.83
C VAL A 144 -1.10 -2.36 -11.87
N PHE A 145 -0.61 -1.18 -11.45
CA PHE A 145 -0.47 0.00 -12.29
C PHE A 145 0.91 0.60 -12.13
N ASP A 146 1.62 0.70 -13.24
CA ASP A 146 2.99 1.26 -13.29
C ASP A 146 3.01 2.70 -13.77
N ASN A 147 1.87 3.23 -14.20
CA ASN A 147 1.73 4.58 -14.71
C ASN A 147 0.30 5.09 -14.52
N PRO A 148 0.09 6.42 -14.53
CA PRO A 148 -1.22 7.03 -14.39
C PRO A 148 -2.19 6.68 -15.53
N ILE A 149 -1.69 6.49 -16.76
CA ILE A 149 -2.54 6.28 -17.95
C ILE A 149 -3.34 4.98 -17.84
N GLU A 150 -2.69 3.88 -17.46
CA GLU A 150 -3.34 2.59 -17.25
C GLU A 150 -4.35 2.63 -16.11
N TYR A 151 -3.99 3.31 -15.02
CA TYR A 151 -4.88 3.51 -13.90
C TYR A 151 -6.14 4.29 -14.29
N GLU A 152 -5.99 5.40 -15.02
CA GLU A 152 -7.10 6.22 -15.49
C GLU A 152 -8.02 5.44 -16.43
N ALA A 153 -7.45 4.70 -17.38
CA ALA A 153 -8.21 3.83 -18.28
C ALA A 153 -9.02 2.78 -17.52
N TYR A 154 -8.44 2.19 -16.48
CA TYR A 154 -9.14 1.25 -15.61
C TYR A 154 -10.31 1.91 -14.87
N ILE A 155 -10.09 3.08 -14.27
CA ILE A 155 -11.15 3.84 -13.60
C ILE A 155 -12.31 4.16 -14.55
N ASP A 156 -12.02 4.60 -15.76
CA ASP A 156 -13.04 4.94 -16.74
C ASP A 156 -13.81 3.71 -17.24
N SER A 157 -13.15 2.56 -17.34
CA SER A 157 -13.82 1.27 -17.60
C SER A 157 -14.83 0.93 -16.49
N LEU A 158 -14.47 1.15 -15.22
CA LEU A 158 -15.36 0.90 -14.07
C LEU A 158 -16.56 1.85 -14.04
N LYS A 159 -16.33 3.14 -14.34
CA LYS A 159 -17.42 4.14 -14.45
C LYS A 159 -18.40 3.76 -15.56
N THR A 160 -17.89 3.30 -16.69
CA THR A 160 -18.70 2.87 -17.83
C THR A 160 -19.54 1.64 -17.47
N LEU A 161 -18.94 0.62 -16.86
CA LEU A 161 -19.64 -0.58 -16.39
C LEU A 161 -20.77 -0.26 -15.39
N LYS A 162 -20.57 0.71 -14.48
CA LYS A 162 -21.63 1.12 -13.55
C LYS A 162 -22.79 1.85 -14.23
N LYS A 163 -22.52 2.62 -15.28
CA LYS A 163 -23.57 3.31 -16.06
C LYS A 163 -24.44 2.33 -16.84
N THR A 164 -23.85 1.26 -17.39
CA THR A 164 -24.59 0.24 -18.16
C THR A 164 -25.44 -0.69 -17.29
N LYS A 165 -25.14 -0.80 -15.99
CA LYS A 165 -25.88 -1.63 -15.03
C LYS A 165 -27.03 -0.89 -14.33
N LYS A 166 -27.26 0.38 -14.67
CA LYS A 166 -28.30 1.24 -14.09
C LYS A 166 -29.38 1.51 -15.12
#